data_AF-A0A9Q1GCZ8-F1
#
_entry.id   AF-A0A9Q1GCZ8-F1
#
_cell.length_a   1.000
_cell.length_b   1.000
_cell.length_c   1.000
_cell.angle_alpha   90.00
_cell.angle_beta   90.00
_cell.angle_gamma   90.00
#
_symmetry.space_group_name_H-M   'P 1'
#
loop_
_entity.id
_entity.type
_entity.pdbx_description
1 polymer ?
#
loop_
_entity_poly.entity_id
_entity_poly.type
_entity_poly.pdbx_seq_one_letter_code
_entity_poly.pdbx_strand_id
1 'polypeptide(L)'
;MQIKTRVEHVNRNNTLARRRQDRNSRSETAEGGRNMSRGPVDQYGCVRWQPEDLPSGETEETLEDLRRQMLQLYLQKGMAGADRGDLQKWLEITYILQRRFLNGNPPPSISDVKDTWPFLFAQRGLYSHFHLLTNIPILQKLPEAIERRGHTILKFFQGHKSNSEVGEVLDAFQEKEDNKAMCTILLLLAHFKEPKEGIFLQADRSATAADIQRSAQLPSTPLLIVQGETLMKPDAWLLSIEGQVVMGPHNNITNGMAALFASYYNFNLKYLEEAACVCPKVN
;
A
#
# COMPACT_ATOMS: atom_id res chain seq x y z
N MET A 1 -2.47 -13.69 20.41
CA MET A 1 -2.63 -14.82 19.46
C MET A 1 -2.30 -14.26 18.07
N GLN A 2 -1.03 -14.28 17.67
CA GLN A 2 -0.57 -13.76 16.37
C GLN A 2 -0.85 -14.82 15.29
N ILE A 3 -1.99 -14.71 14.62
CA ILE A 3 -2.43 -15.67 13.62
C ILE A 3 -2.09 -15.12 12.22
N LYS A 4 -1.07 -15.72 11.59
CA LYS A 4 -0.87 -15.89 10.13
C LYS A 4 -1.10 -14.68 9.21
N THR A 5 -0.75 -13.46 9.60
CA THR A 5 -0.89 -12.27 8.72
C THR A 5 0.35 -11.90 7.91
N ARG A 6 1.41 -12.73 7.84
CA ARG A 6 2.62 -12.41 7.04
C ARG A 6 3.09 -13.54 6.13
N VAL A 7 3.60 -13.16 4.95
CA VAL A 7 4.10 -14.10 3.93
C VAL A 7 5.35 -14.78 4.49
N GLU A 8 5.32 -16.11 4.59
CA GLU A 8 6.43 -16.88 5.13
C GLU A 8 7.66 -16.75 4.21
N HIS A 9 8.81 -16.48 4.83
CA HIS A 9 10.10 -16.24 4.18
C HIS A 9 10.60 -17.39 3.29
N VAL A 10 9.98 -18.57 3.40
CA VAL A 10 10.48 -19.85 2.91
C VAL A 10 10.62 -19.89 1.37
N ASN A 11 9.78 -19.15 0.63
CA ASN A 11 9.82 -19.18 -0.84
C ASN A 11 10.67 -18.08 -1.50
N ARG A 12 11.30 -17.16 -0.73
CA ARG A 12 12.05 -16.02 -1.30
C ARG A 12 13.54 -16.28 -1.52
N ASN A 13 14.11 -17.29 -0.87
CA ASN A 13 15.53 -17.66 -1.01
C ASN A 13 15.82 -18.61 -2.19
N ASN A 14 14.85 -18.86 -3.08
CA ASN A 14 15.06 -19.74 -4.22
C ASN A 14 15.64 -19.00 -5.45
N THR A 15 16.65 -18.17 -5.22
CA THR A 15 17.30 -17.29 -6.21
C THR A 15 18.04 -18.04 -7.34
N LEU A 16 18.04 -19.38 -7.31
CA LEU A 16 18.72 -20.22 -8.32
C LEU A 16 17.78 -20.82 -9.38
N ALA A 17 16.46 -20.68 -9.26
CA ALA A 17 15.53 -21.36 -10.14
C ALA A 17 14.59 -20.41 -10.88
N ARG A 18 15.13 -19.47 -11.66
CA ARG A 18 14.57 -18.94 -12.93
C ARG A 18 15.37 -17.74 -13.41
N ARG A 19 16.53 -18.01 -14.03
CA ARG A 19 17.12 -17.08 -15.01
C ARG A 19 16.12 -16.93 -16.16
N ARG A 20 15.21 -15.96 -16.07
CA ARG A 20 14.54 -15.46 -17.27
C ARG A 20 15.62 -14.73 -18.08
N GLN A 21 15.92 -15.24 -19.26
CA GLN A 21 16.87 -14.67 -20.21
C GLN A 21 16.67 -13.16 -20.32
N ASP A 22 17.73 -12.41 -20.05
CA ASP A 22 17.85 -11.00 -20.40
C ASP A 22 17.54 -10.82 -21.90
N ARG A 23 16.42 -10.16 -22.20
CA ARG A 23 16.24 -9.52 -23.50
C ARG A 23 16.66 -8.07 -23.38
N ASN A 24 17.88 -7.83 -23.82
CA ASN A 24 18.43 -6.57 -24.32
C ASN A 24 17.43 -5.42 -24.46
N SER A 25 17.68 -4.34 -23.73
CA SER A 25 17.35 -2.99 -24.18
C SER A 25 18.45 -2.03 -23.76
N ARG A 26 19.46 -1.90 -24.62
CA ARG A 26 20.32 -0.72 -24.69
C ARG A 26 19.47 0.46 -25.16
N SER A 27 19.24 1.42 -24.29
CA SER A 27 19.06 2.81 -24.69
C SER A 27 19.63 3.70 -23.60
N GLU A 28 20.87 4.15 -23.82
CA GLU A 28 21.46 5.25 -23.08
C GLU A 28 20.80 6.54 -23.56
N THR A 29 20.09 7.21 -22.65
CA THR A 29 19.98 8.67 -22.68
C THR A 29 20.21 9.15 -21.26
N ALA A 30 21.34 9.82 -21.08
CA ALA A 30 21.76 10.46 -19.86
C ALA A 30 20.93 11.73 -19.62
N GLU A 31 20.13 11.74 -18.56
CA GLU A 31 19.68 12.97 -17.92
C GLU A 31 19.75 12.80 -16.39
N GLY A 32 20.31 13.83 -15.74
CA GLY A 32 20.75 13.81 -14.35
C GLY A 32 19.61 13.65 -13.35
N GLY A 33 19.49 12.44 -12.82
CA GLY A 33 18.90 12.13 -11.53
C GLY A 33 19.73 11.01 -10.92
N ARG A 34 19.92 11.02 -9.59
CA ARG A 34 20.60 9.93 -8.86
C ARG A 34 19.75 8.65 -8.92
N ASN A 35 19.67 8.02 -10.09
CA ASN A 35 18.95 6.77 -10.28
C ASN A 35 19.86 5.64 -9.82
N MET A 36 19.68 5.22 -8.58
CA MET A 36 20.23 3.95 -8.09
C MET A 36 19.75 2.82 -9.00
N SER A 37 20.67 1.99 -9.48
CA SER A 37 20.41 0.93 -10.46
C SER A 37 19.28 -0.01 -10.00
N ARG A 38 18.53 -0.54 -10.98
CA ARG A 38 17.42 -1.48 -10.75
C ARG A 38 18.01 -2.84 -10.38
N GLY A 39 17.82 -3.28 -9.12
CA GLY A 39 18.22 -4.61 -8.67
C GLY A 39 17.41 -5.74 -9.32
N PRO A 40 17.83 -7.01 -9.15
CA PRO A 40 17.07 -8.16 -9.61
C PRO A 40 15.67 -8.17 -8.97
N VAL A 41 14.65 -8.46 -9.78
CA VAL A 41 13.25 -8.48 -9.36
C VAL A 41 12.94 -9.86 -8.77
N ASP A 42 12.44 -9.90 -7.53
CA ASP A 42 11.97 -11.15 -6.90
C ASP A 42 10.61 -11.61 -7.47
N GLN A 43 10.12 -12.78 -7.03
CA GLN A 43 8.85 -13.33 -7.52
C GLN A 43 7.61 -12.48 -7.22
N TYR A 44 7.73 -11.51 -6.32
CA TYR A 44 6.66 -10.58 -5.94
C TYR A 44 6.79 -9.22 -6.61
N GLY A 45 7.86 -8.97 -7.38
CA GLY A 45 8.11 -7.69 -8.01
C GLY A 45 8.99 -6.73 -7.19
N CYS A 46 9.56 -7.20 -6.07
CA CYS A 46 10.45 -6.38 -5.24
C CYS A 46 11.87 -6.39 -5.82
N VAL A 47 12.48 -5.21 -5.97
CA VAL A 47 13.86 -5.04 -6.43
C VAL A 47 14.84 -4.77 -5.28
N ARG A 48 14.33 -4.39 -4.10
CA ARG A 48 15.14 -4.03 -2.93
C ARG A 48 14.53 -4.59 -1.65
N TRP A 49 14.25 -5.89 -1.65
CA TRP A 49 13.60 -6.58 -0.53
C TRP A 49 14.43 -6.56 0.76
N GLN A 50 15.72 -6.92 0.64
CA GLN A 50 16.68 -7.07 1.74
C GLN A 50 18.01 -6.41 1.32
N PRO A 51 18.14 -5.07 1.40
CA PRO A 51 19.40 -4.40 1.09
C PRO A 51 20.49 -4.81 2.08
N GLU A 52 21.69 -5.11 1.56
CA GLU A 52 22.86 -5.52 2.34
C GLU A 52 23.86 -4.38 2.52
N ASP A 53 24.03 -3.55 1.49
CA ASP A 53 24.98 -2.44 1.47
C ASP A 53 24.41 -1.18 2.11
N LEU A 54 25.20 -0.56 2.99
CA LEU A 54 24.93 0.78 3.50
C LEU A 54 25.04 1.81 2.36
N PRO A 55 24.23 2.90 2.40
CA PRO A 55 24.40 4.01 1.46
C PRO A 55 25.81 4.58 1.53
N SER A 56 26.33 5.05 0.38
CA SER A 56 27.68 5.62 0.30
C SER A 56 27.89 6.78 1.27
N GLY A 57 28.92 6.65 2.12
CA GLY A 57 29.27 7.66 3.13
C GLY A 57 28.52 7.55 4.45
N GLU A 58 27.62 6.58 4.60
CA GLU A 58 26.87 6.33 5.83
C GLU A 58 27.46 5.16 6.62
N THR A 59 27.31 5.19 7.93
CA THR A 59 27.62 4.09 8.85
C THR A 59 26.34 3.67 9.57
N GLU A 60 26.35 2.51 10.25
CA GLU A 60 25.20 2.10 11.06
C GLU A 60 24.84 3.17 12.11
N GLU A 61 25.85 3.85 12.68
CA GLU A 61 25.67 4.91 13.68
C GLU A 61 24.99 6.15 13.09
N THR A 62 25.40 6.61 11.90
CA THR A 62 24.78 7.78 11.26
C THR A 62 23.32 7.50 10.87
N LEU A 63 23.03 6.29 10.42
CA LEU A 63 21.65 5.88 10.12
C LEU A 63 20.78 5.80 11.38
N GLU A 64 21.32 5.29 12.49
CA GLU A 64 20.64 5.26 13.78
C GLU A 64 20.41 6.67 14.36
N ASP A 65 21.34 7.61 14.15
CA ASP A 65 21.14 9.02 14.50
C ASP A 65 20.01 9.65 13.68
N LEU A 66 19.92 9.38 12.37
CA LEU A 66 18.81 9.85 11.55
C LEU A 66 17.48 9.27 12.03
N ARG A 67 17.43 7.98 12.40
CA ARG A 67 16.24 7.36 12.99
C ARG A 67 15.82 8.06 14.28
N ARG A 68 16.77 8.33 15.19
CA ARG A 68 16.50 9.08 16.43
C ARG A 68 15.95 10.48 16.14
N GLN A 69 16.52 11.19 15.17
CA GLN A 69 16.04 12.52 14.75
C GLN A 69 14.62 12.48 14.20
N MET A 70 14.27 11.46 13.41
CA MET A 70 12.91 11.25 12.93
C MET A 70 11.93 11.01 14.08
N LEU A 71 12.30 10.19 15.07
CA LEU A 71 11.47 9.98 16.25
C LEU A 71 11.27 11.27 17.06
N GLN A 72 12.32 12.06 17.26
CA GLN A 72 12.20 13.37 17.91
C GLN A 72 11.27 14.31 17.15
N LEU A 73 11.37 14.34 15.81
CA LEU A 73 10.47 15.14 14.99
C LEU A 73 9.00 14.69 15.13
N TYR A 74 8.75 13.38 15.18
CA TYR A 74 7.43 12.83 15.41
C TYR A 74 6.89 13.15 16.81
N LEU A 75 7.72 13.04 17.86
CA LEU A 75 7.31 13.40 19.22
C LEU A 75 6.93 14.89 19.34
N GLN A 76 7.61 15.77 18.62
CA GLN A 76 7.36 17.21 18.66
C GLN A 76 6.16 17.65 17.80
N LYS A 77 5.94 17.01 16.64
CA LYS A 77 4.99 17.50 15.61
C LYS A 77 3.96 16.48 15.18
N GLY A 78 4.00 15.26 15.71
CA GLY A 78 3.23 14.13 15.22
C GLY A 78 3.42 13.91 13.72
N MET A 79 2.34 13.50 13.05
CA MET A 79 2.34 13.27 11.60
C MET A 79 2.56 14.54 10.77
N ALA A 80 2.32 15.74 11.33
CA ALA A 80 2.63 17.00 10.64
C ALA A 80 4.14 17.20 10.41
N GLY A 81 4.99 16.41 11.10
CA GLY A 81 6.42 16.31 10.80
C GLY A 81 6.72 15.71 9.41
N ALA A 82 5.77 15.01 8.80
CA ALA A 82 5.95 14.35 7.49
C ALA A 82 6.29 15.33 6.35
N ASP A 83 5.88 16.59 6.49
CA ASP A 83 6.09 17.66 5.51
C ASP A 83 7.15 18.67 5.98
N ARG A 84 8.13 18.25 6.80
CA ARG A 84 9.18 19.12 7.34
C ARG A 84 10.56 18.63 6.96
N GLY A 85 11.43 19.60 6.66
CA GLY A 85 12.86 19.38 6.43
C GLY A 85 13.14 18.35 5.34
N ASP A 86 14.26 17.66 5.49
CA ASP A 86 14.74 16.64 4.56
C ASP A 86 14.22 15.23 4.88
N LEU A 87 13.05 15.11 5.52
CA LEU A 87 12.52 13.81 5.97
C LEU A 87 12.45 12.77 4.85
N GLN A 88 12.10 13.18 3.63
CA GLN A 88 12.08 12.31 2.46
C GLN A 88 13.44 11.65 2.23
N LYS A 89 14.51 12.46 2.25
CA LYS A 89 15.88 11.99 2.10
C LYS A 89 16.29 11.10 3.26
N TRP A 90 15.85 11.42 4.48
CA TRP A 90 16.13 10.60 5.67
C TRP A 90 15.48 9.21 5.56
N LEU A 91 14.24 9.14 5.09
CA LEU A 91 13.53 7.87 4.85
C LEU A 91 14.22 7.03 3.77
N GLU A 92 14.74 7.67 2.71
CA GLU A 92 15.49 6.97 1.66
C GLU A 92 16.84 6.45 2.17
N ILE A 93 17.61 7.28 2.88
CA ILE A 93 18.93 6.92 3.43
C ILE A 93 18.81 5.79 4.47
N THR A 94 17.78 5.85 5.32
CA THR A 94 17.55 4.84 6.37
C THR A 94 16.76 3.62 5.89
N TYR A 95 16.50 3.49 4.58
CA TYR A 95 15.72 2.39 4.01
C TYR A 95 16.24 1.00 4.42
N ILE A 96 17.57 0.83 4.52
CA ILE A 96 18.17 -0.42 4.97
C ILE A 96 17.78 -0.81 6.40
N LEU A 97 17.78 0.15 7.34
CA LEU A 97 17.35 -0.10 8.72
C LEU A 97 15.86 -0.43 8.77
N GLN A 98 15.04 0.28 7.99
CA GLN A 98 13.61 0.00 7.89
C GLN A 98 13.35 -1.43 7.38
N ARG A 99 14.01 -1.87 6.31
CA ARG A 99 13.85 -3.24 5.77
C ARG A 99 14.37 -4.31 6.73
N ARG A 100 15.53 -4.10 7.37
CA ARG A 100 16.06 -5.02 8.39
C ARG A 100 15.05 -5.19 9.54
N PHE A 101 14.46 -4.10 10.02
CA PHE A 101 13.44 -4.14 11.06
C PHE A 101 12.16 -4.85 10.60
N LEU A 102 11.60 -4.46 9.44
CA LEU A 102 10.35 -5.01 8.90
C LEU A 102 10.45 -6.51 8.56
N ASN A 103 11.62 -6.95 8.10
CA ASN A 103 11.91 -8.36 7.77
C ASN A 103 12.42 -9.16 8.96
N GLY A 104 12.42 -8.59 10.17
CA GLY A 104 12.84 -9.29 11.38
C GLY A 104 12.07 -10.60 11.59
N ASN A 105 12.70 -11.53 12.30
CA ASN A 105 12.09 -12.80 12.69
C ASN A 105 12.22 -12.97 14.23
N PRO A 106 11.11 -12.94 14.99
CA PRO A 106 9.72 -12.80 14.53
C PRO A 106 9.44 -11.41 13.92
N PRO A 107 8.44 -11.31 13.03
CA PRO A 107 8.06 -10.02 12.44
C PRO A 107 7.57 -9.02 13.50
N PRO A 108 7.93 -7.73 13.42
CA PRO A 108 7.44 -6.70 14.36
C PRO A 108 5.94 -6.49 14.19
N SER A 109 5.19 -6.19 15.25
CA SER A 109 3.78 -5.78 15.11
C SER A 109 3.67 -4.42 14.41
N ILE A 110 2.50 -4.08 13.89
CA ILE A 110 2.25 -2.74 13.34
C ILE A 110 2.41 -1.65 14.41
N SER A 111 2.12 -1.96 15.68
CA SER A 111 2.43 -1.05 16.80
C SER A 111 3.93 -0.81 16.93
N ASP A 112 4.75 -1.87 16.91
CA ASP A 112 6.21 -1.74 17.00
C ASP A 112 6.78 -0.92 15.83
N VAL A 113 6.23 -1.12 14.62
CA VAL A 113 6.60 -0.33 13.44
C VAL A 113 6.21 1.13 13.62
N LYS A 114 5.04 1.43 14.19
CA LYS A 114 4.57 2.80 14.43
C LYS A 114 5.43 3.51 15.48
N ASP A 115 5.87 2.78 16.51
CA ASP A 115 6.72 3.31 17.56
C ASP A 115 8.16 3.54 17.09
N THR A 116 8.65 2.72 16.14
CA THR A 116 10.04 2.78 15.65
C THR A 116 10.20 3.63 14.39
N TRP A 117 9.24 3.59 13.48
CA TRP A 117 9.24 4.22 12.16
C TRP A 117 7.88 4.88 11.84
N PRO A 118 7.41 5.85 12.65
CA PRO A 118 6.07 6.42 12.54
C PRO A 118 5.76 7.00 11.16
N PHE A 119 6.76 7.58 10.49
CA PHE A 119 6.58 8.21 9.19
C PHE A 119 6.38 7.21 8.04
N LEU A 120 6.54 5.90 8.24
CA LEU A 120 6.07 4.89 7.28
C LEU A 120 4.54 4.87 7.15
N PHE A 121 3.83 5.42 8.12
CA PHE A 121 2.36 5.59 8.10
C PHE A 121 1.94 7.00 7.63
N ALA A 122 2.87 7.81 7.15
CA ALA A 122 2.54 9.02 6.40
C ALA A 122 2.42 8.65 4.91
N GLN A 123 1.53 9.30 4.16
CA GLN A 123 1.38 9.06 2.72
C GLN A 123 2.74 9.11 2.00
N ARG A 124 3.52 10.17 2.24
CA ARG A 124 4.85 10.35 1.65
C ARG A 124 5.78 9.17 1.94
N GLY A 125 5.87 8.75 3.21
CA GLY A 125 6.74 7.64 3.61
C GLY A 125 6.27 6.29 3.07
N LEU A 126 4.97 6.00 3.11
CA LEU A 126 4.41 4.76 2.60
C LEU A 126 4.68 4.60 1.09
N TYR A 127 4.37 5.62 0.29
CA TYR A 127 4.53 5.53 -1.16
C TYR A 127 5.99 5.57 -1.60
N SER A 128 6.85 6.33 -0.90
CA SER A 128 8.29 6.33 -1.16
C SER A 128 8.91 4.96 -0.85
N HIS A 129 8.57 4.38 0.30
CA HIS A 129 9.06 3.05 0.67
C HIS A 129 8.61 1.99 -0.36
N PHE A 130 7.36 2.07 -0.81
CA PHE A 130 6.87 1.19 -1.87
C PHE A 130 7.63 1.37 -3.19
N HIS A 131 7.92 2.62 -3.56
CA HIS A 131 8.70 2.93 -4.75
C HIS A 131 10.12 2.37 -4.65
N LEU A 132 10.81 2.54 -3.52
CA LEU A 132 12.13 1.95 -3.31
C LEU A 132 12.09 0.42 -3.39
N LEU A 133 11.05 -0.18 -2.82
CA LEU A 133 10.88 -1.63 -2.76
C LEU A 133 10.64 -2.26 -4.13
N THR A 134 9.82 -1.62 -4.98
CA THR A 134 9.30 -2.21 -6.23
C THR A 134 9.78 -1.51 -7.51
N ASN A 135 10.37 -0.33 -7.37
CA ASN A 135 10.64 0.62 -8.45
C ASN A 135 9.39 1.08 -9.22
N ILE A 136 8.21 1.02 -8.60
CA ILE A 136 6.93 1.42 -9.21
C ILE A 136 6.42 2.69 -8.51
N PRO A 137 6.23 3.82 -9.23
CA PRO A 137 5.61 5.01 -8.67
C PRO A 137 4.09 4.82 -8.58
N ILE A 138 3.62 4.16 -7.52
CA ILE A 138 2.22 3.71 -7.39
C ILE A 138 1.20 4.85 -7.47
N LEU A 139 1.54 6.02 -6.95
CA LEU A 139 0.70 7.22 -7.02
C LEU A 139 0.45 7.71 -8.45
N GLN A 140 1.31 7.36 -9.40
CA GLN A 140 1.11 7.67 -10.82
C GLN A 140 0.45 6.47 -11.53
N LYS A 141 1.00 5.27 -11.31
CA LYS A 141 0.63 4.07 -12.06
C LYS A 141 -0.77 3.57 -11.77
N LEU A 142 -1.24 3.66 -10.54
CA LEU A 142 -2.57 3.16 -10.17
C LEU A 142 -3.69 4.06 -10.75
N PRO A 143 -3.67 5.39 -10.57
CA PRO A 143 -4.65 6.27 -11.23
C PRO A 143 -4.65 6.11 -12.76
N GLU A 144 -3.47 6.09 -13.41
CA GLU A 144 -3.35 5.88 -14.86
C GLU A 144 -4.00 4.55 -15.31
N ALA A 145 -3.80 3.48 -14.54
CA ALA A 145 -4.37 2.18 -14.85
C ALA A 145 -5.90 2.18 -14.73
N ILE A 146 -6.43 2.81 -13.68
CA ILE A 146 -7.87 2.95 -13.45
C ILE A 146 -8.51 3.84 -14.51
N GLU A 147 -7.90 4.97 -14.85
CA GLU A 147 -8.44 5.87 -15.88
C GLU A 147 -8.48 5.20 -17.25
N ARG A 148 -7.37 4.56 -17.65
CA ARG A 148 -7.25 3.91 -18.96
C ARG A 148 -8.19 2.72 -19.12
N ARG A 149 -8.40 1.93 -18.05
CA ARG A 149 -9.16 0.66 -18.12
C ARG A 149 -10.56 0.76 -17.54
N GLY A 150 -10.82 1.70 -16.64
CA GLY A 150 -12.09 1.83 -15.91
C GLY A 150 -13.26 2.04 -16.85
N HIS A 151 -13.11 2.87 -17.88
CA HIS A 151 -14.15 3.06 -18.89
C HIS A 151 -14.46 1.78 -19.67
N THR A 152 -13.42 1.02 -20.03
CA THR A 152 -13.58 -0.27 -20.73
C THR A 152 -14.27 -1.30 -19.84
N ILE A 153 -13.88 -1.38 -18.55
CA ILE A 153 -14.47 -2.28 -17.57
C ILE A 153 -15.95 -1.93 -17.34
N LEU A 154 -16.26 -0.65 -17.15
CA LEU A 154 -17.62 -0.16 -16.95
C LEU A 154 -18.51 -0.50 -18.17
N LYS A 155 -18.04 -0.17 -19.38
CA LYS A 155 -18.77 -0.50 -20.62
C LYS A 155 -18.99 -2.00 -20.79
N PHE A 156 -17.98 -2.81 -20.47
CA PHE A 156 -18.09 -4.26 -20.54
C PHE A 156 -19.22 -4.77 -19.64
N PHE A 157 -19.27 -4.35 -18.38
CA PHE A 157 -20.30 -4.81 -17.45
C PHE A 157 -21.70 -4.22 -17.73
N GLN A 158 -21.78 -3.00 -18.27
CA GLN A 158 -23.05 -2.43 -18.75
C GLN A 158 -23.68 -3.28 -19.87
N GLY A 159 -22.86 -3.83 -20.78
CA GLY A 159 -23.32 -4.74 -21.83
C GLY A 159 -23.44 -6.20 -21.38
N HIS A 160 -22.85 -6.56 -20.24
CA HIS A 160 -22.75 -7.95 -19.78
C HIS A 160 -22.81 -8.04 -18.25
N LYS A 161 -24.04 -8.05 -17.71
CA LYS A 161 -24.29 -8.27 -16.28
C LYS A 161 -23.95 -9.73 -15.90
N SER A 162 -22.69 -9.96 -15.52
CA SER A 162 -22.17 -11.32 -15.29
C SER A 162 -22.83 -12.05 -14.11
N ASN A 163 -23.35 -11.31 -13.12
CA ASN A 163 -24.08 -11.83 -11.98
C ASN A 163 -24.98 -10.72 -11.36
N SER A 164 -25.77 -11.05 -10.33
CA SER A 164 -26.67 -10.12 -9.67
C SER A 164 -25.94 -8.97 -8.97
N GLU A 165 -24.82 -9.25 -8.28
CA GLU A 165 -24.03 -8.24 -7.57
C GLU A 165 -23.46 -7.18 -8.51
N VAL A 166 -22.99 -7.58 -9.69
CA VAL A 166 -22.56 -6.65 -10.75
C VAL A 166 -23.75 -5.80 -11.21
N GLY A 167 -24.94 -6.39 -11.31
CA GLY A 167 -26.18 -5.67 -11.60
C GLY A 167 -26.49 -4.61 -10.55
N GLU A 168 -26.44 -4.96 -9.26
CA GLU A 168 -26.68 -4.06 -8.14
C GLU A 168 -25.69 -2.89 -8.11
N VAL A 169 -24.40 -3.16 -8.33
CA VAL A 169 -23.37 -2.12 -8.42
C VAL A 169 -23.66 -1.16 -9.58
N LEU A 170 -24.04 -1.66 -10.75
CA LEU A 170 -24.38 -0.81 -11.90
C LEU A 170 -25.66 0.01 -11.68
N ASP A 171 -26.68 -0.59 -11.08
CA ASP A 171 -27.97 0.05 -10.86
C ASP A 171 -27.87 1.16 -9.79
N ALA A 172 -26.93 1.04 -8.85
CA ALA A 172 -26.62 2.07 -7.86
C ALA A 172 -25.74 3.21 -8.41
N PHE A 173 -25.02 2.99 -9.52
CA PHE A 173 -24.01 3.91 -10.03
C PHE A 173 -24.61 5.09 -10.83
N GLN A 174 -24.29 6.30 -10.40
CA GLN A 174 -24.69 7.56 -11.02
C GLN A 174 -23.50 8.25 -11.69
N GLU A 175 -23.38 8.11 -13.02
CA GLU A 175 -22.17 8.51 -13.78
C GLU A 175 -21.69 9.95 -13.54
N LYS A 176 -22.60 10.89 -13.27
CA LYS A 176 -22.26 12.31 -13.08
C LYS A 176 -21.81 12.66 -11.66
N GLU A 177 -22.17 11.86 -10.67
CA GLU A 177 -21.96 12.18 -9.25
C GLU A 177 -20.97 11.23 -8.59
N ASP A 178 -20.94 9.98 -9.03
CA ASP A 178 -20.19 8.92 -8.37
C ASP A 178 -18.74 8.84 -8.84
N ASN A 179 -17.90 8.38 -7.91
CA ASN A 179 -16.49 8.14 -8.18
C ASN A 179 -16.30 6.91 -9.08
N LYS A 180 -15.92 7.16 -10.34
CA LYS A 180 -15.67 6.12 -11.35
C LYS A 180 -14.63 5.07 -10.93
N ALA A 181 -13.62 5.46 -10.14
CA ALA A 181 -12.61 4.53 -9.65
C ALA A 181 -13.21 3.54 -8.65
N MET A 182 -13.99 4.02 -7.67
CA MET A 182 -14.71 3.16 -6.72
C MET A 182 -15.69 2.23 -7.43
N CYS A 183 -16.49 2.74 -8.37
CA CYS A 183 -17.39 1.90 -9.17
C CYS A 183 -16.61 0.81 -9.92
N THR A 184 -15.50 1.16 -10.58
CA THR A 184 -14.65 0.19 -11.29
C THR A 184 -14.16 -0.92 -10.36
N ILE A 185 -13.68 -0.58 -9.15
CA ILE A 185 -13.22 -1.59 -8.19
C ILE A 185 -14.38 -2.44 -7.67
N LEU A 186 -15.52 -1.85 -7.31
CA LEU A 186 -16.69 -2.59 -6.85
C LEU A 186 -17.21 -3.57 -7.90
N LEU A 187 -17.18 -3.20 -9.18
CA LEU A 187 -17.53 -4.09 -10.29
C LEU A 187 -16.57 -5.28 -10.39
N LEU A 188 -15.27 -5.05 -10.22
CA LEU A 188 -14.27 -6.13 -10.23
C LEU A 188 -14.50 -7.08 -9.06
N LEU A 189 -14.70 -6.56 -7.84
CA LEU A 189 -14.97 -7.37 -6.66
C LEU A 189 -16.23 -8.22 -6.84
N ALA A 190 -17.34 -7.61 -7.28
CA ALA A 190 -18.59 -8.31 -7.56
C ALA A 190 -18.43 -9.38 -8.65
N HIS A 191 -17.67 -9.08 -9.72
CA HIS A 191 -17.42 -10.04 -10.79
C HIS A 191 -16.63 -11.26 -10.30
N PHE A 192 -15.58 -11.04 -9.52
CA PHE A 192 -14.74 -12.09 -8.96
C PHE A 192 -15.32 -12.74 -7.70
N LYS A 193 -16.51 -12.28 -7.26
CA LYS A 193 -17.20 -12.74 -6.04
C LYS A 193 -16.35 -12.55 -4.78
N GLU A 194 -15.64 -11.43 -4.72
CA GLU A 194 -14.86 -11.02 -3.56
C GLU A 194 -15.72 -10.12 -2.67
N PRO A 195 -15.82 -10.42 -1.36
CA PRO A 195 -16.62 -9.60 -0.45
C PRO A 195 -15.98 -8.22 -0.32
N LYS A 196 -16.74 -7.17 -0.70
CA LYS A 196 -16.27 -5.78 -0.59
C LYS A 196 -15.90 -5.41 0.86
N GLU A 197 -16.56 -6.04 1.84
CA GLU A 197 -16.32 -5.89 3.28
C GLU A 197 -14.92 -6.38 3.71
N GLY A 198 -14.27 -7.22 2.91
CA GLY A 198 -12.87 -7.62 3.12
C GLY A 198 -11.87 -6.51 2.80
N ILE A 199 -12.29 -5.48 2.05
CA ILE A 199 -11.41 -4.41 1.55
C ILE A 199 -11.88 -3.03 2.05
N PHE A 200 -13.19 -2.83 2.15
CA PHE A 200 -13.82 -1.56 2.47
C PHE A 200 -14.71 -1.68 3.71
N LEU A 201 -14.62 -0.68 4.58
CA LEU A 201 -15.61 -0.40 5.62
C LEU A 201 -16.20 0.98 5.38
N GLN A 202 -17.51 1.06 5.16
CA GLN A 202 -18.17 2.36 5.11
C GLN A 202 -18.33 2.90 6.53
N ALA A 203 -18.00 4.19 6.73
CA ALA A 203 -18.11 4.87 8.01
C ALA A 203 -18.80 6.23 7.85
N ASP A 204 -19.34 6.74 8.95
CA ASP A 204 -19.93 8.07 8.99
C ASP A 204 -18.88 9.16 8.70
N ARG A 205 -19.33 10.24 8.03
CA ARG A 205 -18.51 11.39 7.63
C ARG A 205 -17.79 12.06 8.80
N SER A 206 -18.38 12.02 9.99
CA SER A 206 -17.86 12.63 11.20
C SER A 206 -17.16 11.64 12.14
N ALA A 207 -17.18 10.34 11.83
CA ALA A 207 -16.59 9.32 12.68
C ALA A 207 -15.08 9.55 12.84
N THR A 208 -14.61 9.64 14.08
CA THR A 208 -13.17 9.71 14.34
C THR A 208 -12.56 8.31 14.29
N ALA A 209 -11.23 8.24 14.13
CA ALA A 209 -10.49 6.97 14.24
C ALA A 209 -10.82 6.22 15.54
N ALA A 210 -10.97 6.94 16.65
CA ALA A 210 -11.31 6.35 17.94
C ALA A 210 -12.75 5.81 17.98
N ASP A 211 -13.70 6.47 17.31
CA ASP A 211 -15.09 5.99 17.22
C ASP A 211 -15.17 4.72 16.35
N ILE A 212 -14.41 4.67 15.26
CA ILE A 212 -14.34 3.49 14.39
C ILE A 212 -13.76 2.30 15.14
N GLN A 213 -12.63 2.49 15.83
CA GLN A 213 -12.00 1.41 16.61
C GLN A 213 -12.86 0.91 17.79
N ARG A 214 -13.77 1.76 18.31
CA ARG A 214 -14.72 1.37 19.36
C ARG A 214 -15.95 0.66 18.80
N SER A 215 -16.41 1.04 17.61
CA SER A 215 -17.69 0.59 17.05
C SER A 215 -17.57 -0.57 16.07
N ALA A 216 -16.41 -0.73 15.41
CA ALA A 216 -16.18 -1.76 14.40
C ALA A 216 -15.08 -2.73 14.81
N GLN A 217 -15.29 -4.01 14.52
CA GLN A 217 -14.25 -5.03 14.63
C GLN A 217 -13.35 -4.97 13.40
N LEU A 218 -12.26 -4.21 13.51
CA LEU A 218 -11.29 -4.07 12.42
C LEU A 218 -10.46 -5.35 12.27
N PRO A 219 -10.25 -5.84 11.03
CA PRO A 219 -9.50 -7.05 10.78
C PRO A 219 -8.00 -6.86 11.02
N SER A 220 -7.28 -7.97 11.06
CA SER A 220 -5.82 -7.94 11.16
C SER A 220 -5.13 -7.50 9.86
N THR A 221 -5.78 -7.70 8.71
CA THR A 221 -5.31 -7.30 7.39
C THR A 221 -5.60 -5.83 7.09
N PRO A 222 -4.86 -5.21 6.15
CA PRO A 222 -5.16 -3.86 5.69
C PRO A 222 -6.60 -3.73 5.20
N LEU A 223 -7.31 -2.73 5.71
CA LEU A 223 -8.70 -2.40 5.36
C LEU A 223 -8.84 -0.89 5.17
N LEU A 224 -9.51 -0.49 4.09
CA LEU A 224 -9.79 0.89 3.73
C LEU A 224 -11.13 1.31 4.34
N ILE A 225 -11.10 2.25 5.27
CA ILE A 225 -12.31 2.83 5.84
C ILE A 225 -12.69 4.02 4.97
N VAL A 226 -13.87 4.00 4.38
CA VAL A 226 -14.38 5.02 3.46
C VAL A 226 -15.46 5.82 4.17
N GLN A 227 -15.19 7.11 4.38
CA GLN A 227 -16.14 8.05 4.94
C GLN A 227 -16.90 8.73 3.81
N GLY A 228 -18.22 8.63 3.84
CA GLY A 228 -19.07 9.20 2.80
C GLY A 228 -20.52 8.73 2.89
N GLU A 229 -21.36 9.30 2.04
CA GLU A 229 -22.77 8.90 1.92
C GLU A 229 -22.89 7.44 1.44
N THR A 230 -22.04 7.06 0.50
CA THR A 230 -21.90 5.70 -0.03
C THR A 230 -20.43 5.42 -0.34
N LEU A 231 -20.07 4.15 -0.55
CA LEU A 231 -18.73 3.81 -1.06
C LEU A 231 -18.41 4.47 -2.42
N MET A 232 -19.43 4.81 -3.22
CA MET A 232 -19.25 5.48 -4.51
C MET A 232 -19.14 7.00 -4.41
N LYS A 233 -19.50 7.58 -3.25
CA LYS A 233 -19.36 9.01 -2.95
C LYS A 233 -18.42 9.23 -1.74
N PRO A 234 -17.11 8.88 -1.86
CA PRO A 234 -16.16 9.01 -0.78
C PRO A 234 -15.76 10.47 -0.55
N ASP A 235 -15.88 10.95 0.69
CA ASP A 235 -15.40 12.27 1.12
C ASP A 235 -13.99 12.18 1.70
N ALA A 236 -13.73 11.13 2.49
CA ALA A 236 -12.43 10.86 3.07
C ALA A 236 -12.20 9.35 3.22
N TRP A 237 -10.95 8.98 3.49
CA TRP A 237 -10.59 7.61 3.83
C TRP A 237 -9.57 7.55 4.96
N LEU A 238 -9.63 6.45 5.70
CA LEU A 238 -8.63 6.02 6.66
C LEU A 238 -8.12 4.63 6.28
N LEU A 239 -6.93 4.29 6.74
CA LEU A 239 -6.38 2.95 6.60
C LEU A 239 -6.28 2.32 7.98
N SER A 240 -6.74 1.07 8.10
CA SER A 240 -6.51 0.25 9.27
C SER A 240 -5.67 -0.97 8.94
N ILE A 241 -4.84 -1.40 9.89
CA ILE A 241 -4.00 -2.60 9.82
C ILE A 241 -3.90 -3.14 11.24
N GLU A 242 -3.95 -4.46 11.44
CA GLU A 242 -3.85 -5.08 12.77
C GLU A 242 -4.86 -4.52 13.79
N GLY A 243 -6.11 -4.28 13.35
CA GLY A 243 -7.20 -3.82 14.22
C GLY A 243 -7.11 -2.34 14.64
N GLN A 244 -6.16 -1.57 14.12
CA GLN A 244 -5.97 -0.17 14.48
C GLN A 244 -5.97 0.74 13.25
N VAL A 245 -6.47 1.97 13.42
CA VAL A 245 -6.37 3.00 12.38
C VAL A 245 -4.94 3.57 12.39
N VAL A 246 -4.27 3.50 11.25
CA VAL A 246 -2.85 3.86 11.12
C VAL A 246 -2.61 5.10 10.26
N MET A 247 -3.54 5.48 9.38
CA MET A 247 -3.39 6.62 8.47
C MET A 247 -4.76 7.25 8.18
N GLY A 248 -4.77 8.54 7.84
CA GLY A 248 -5.96 9.31 7.50
C GLY A 248 -6.46 10.18 8.65
N PRO A 249 -7.53 10.96 8.41
CA PRO A 249 -8.33 11.00 7.18
C PRO A 249 -7.64 11.73 6.00
N HIS A 250 -7.91 11.28 4.76
CA HIS A 250 -7.45 11.91 3.51
C HIS A 250 -8.53 11.89 2.42
N ASN A 251 -8.53 12.84 1.48
CA ASN A 251 -9.70 13.10 0.60
C ASN A 251 -9.61 12.47 -0.80
N ASN A 252 -8.52 11.79 -1.15
CA ASN A 252 -8.34 11.17 -2.47
C ASN A 252 -8.40 9.65 -2.38
N ILE A 253 -9.54 9.05 -2.72
CA ILE A 253 -9.76 7.61 -2.58
C ILE A 253 -8.81 6.73 -3.41
N THR A 254 -8.37 7.20 -4.57
CA THR A 254 -7.39 6.47 -5.41
C THR A 254 -6.04 6.38 -4.71
N ASN A 255 -5.64 7.44 -3.98
CA ASN A 255 -4.47 7.37 -3.11
C ASN A 255 -4.70 6.41 -1.94
N GLY A 256 -5.93 6.32 -1.42
CA GLY A 256 -6.32 5.30 -0.46
C GLY A 256 -6.09 3.90 -0.99
N MET A 257 -6.54 3.60 -2.22
CA MET A 257 -6.32 2.30 -2.87
C MET A 257 -4.83 2.00 -3.03
N ALA A 258 -4.03 3.02 -3.39
CA ALA A 258 -2.58 2.89 -3.45
C ALA A 258 -1.99 2.61 -2.06
N ALA A 259 -2.53 3.20 -0.99
CA ALA A 259 -2.05 2.99 0.37
C ALA A 259 -2.35 1.57 0.86
N LEU A 260 -3.56 1.09 0.60
CA LEU A 260 -3.96 -0.29 0.87
C LEU A 260 -3.00 -1.27 0.17
N PHE A 261 -2.81 -1.09 -1.15
CA PHE A 261 -1.93 -1.96 -1.92
C PHE A 261 -0.47 -1.90 -1.44
N ALA A 262 0.06 -0.69 -1.22
CA ALA A 262 1.43 -0.50 -0.75
C ALA A 262 1.67 -1.14 0.63
N SER A 263 0.64 -1.17 1.50
CA SER A 263 0.75 -1.73 2.85
C SER A 263 1.04 -3.23 2.85
N TYR A 264 0.44 -3.98 1.92
CA TYR A 264 0.73 -5.41 1.77
C TYR A 264 2.22 -5.68 1.47
N TYR A 265 2.80 -4.85 0.60
CA TYR A 265 4.20 -4.98 0.21
C TYR A 265 5.17 -4.48 1.28
N ASN A 266 4.96 -3.26 1.76
CA ASN A 266 5.87 -2.59 2.67
C ASN A 266 5.97 -3.35 4.00
N PHE A 267 4.83 -3.77 4.55
CA PHE A 267 4.76 -4.42 5.87
C PHE A 267 4.78 -5.96 5.80
N ASN A 268 5.04 -6.53 4.62
CA ASN A 268 5.10 -7.98 4.39
C ASN A 268 3.85 -8.74 4.84
N LEU A 269 2.67 -8.21 4.54
CA LEU A 269 1.40 -8.77 5.00
C LEU A 269 0.88 -9.83 4.03
N LYS A 270 0.32 -10.92 4.55
CA LYS A 270 -0.45 -11.90 3.78
C LYS A 270 -1.72 -11.23 3.28
N TYR A 271 -2.05 -11.54 2.03
CA TYR A 271 -3.32 -11.14 1.46
C TYR A 271 -4.46 -11.92 2.15
N LEU A 272 -5.65 -11.32 2.23
CA LEU A 272 -6.85 -12.03 2.70
C LEU A 272 -7.11 -13.27 1.83
N GLU A 273 -7.16 -14.46 2.43
CA GLU A 273 -7.50 -15.70 1.72
C GLU A 273 -8.89 -15.62 1.06
N GLU A 274 -9.80 -14.83 1.64
CA GLU A 274 -11.18 -14.62 1.18
C GLU A 274 -11.31 -13.64 -0.02
N ALA A 275 -10.28 -12.86 -0.34
CA ALA A 275 -10.28 -11.87 -1.43
C ALA A 275 -9.29 -12.21 -2.57
N ALA A 276 -8.77 -13.44 -2.61
CA ALA A 276 -7.53 -13.75 -3.31
C ALA A 276 -7.61 -13.93 -4.85
N CYS A 277 -8.64 -13.45 -5.56
CA CYS A 277 -8.75 -13.62 -7.02
C CYS A 277 -8.18 -12.42 -7.82
N VAL A 278 -8.27 -11.20 -7.30
CA VAL A 278 -7.84 -9.96 -7.98
C VAL A 278 -6.35 -9.65 -7.77
N CYS A 279 -5.75 -10.12 -6.68
CA CYS A 279 -4.31 -10.02 -6.43
C CYS A 279 -3.61 -11.38 -6.65
N PRO A 280 -2.32 -11.42 -7.05
CA PRO A 280 -1.64 -12.67 -7.35
C PRO A 280 -1.72 -13.65 -6.17
N LYS A 281 -2.35 -14.81 -6.41
CA LYS A 281 -2.38 -15.92 -5.45
C LYS A 281 -0.94 -16.37 -5.19
N VAL A 282 -0.52 -16.24 -3.94
CA VAL A 282 0.77 -16.74 -3.45
C VAL A 282 0.55 -18.17 -3.01
N ASN A 283 0.88 -19.13 -3.87
CA ASN A 283 1.15 -20.51 -3.46
C ASN A 283 2.64 -20.67 -3.15
#